data_AF-A0A1B2HRC1-F1
#
_entry.id   AF-A0A1B2HRC1-F1
#
_cell.length_a   1.000
_cell.length_b   1.000
_cell.length_c   1.000
_cell.angle_alpha   90.00
_cell.angle_beta   90.00
_cell.angle_gamma   90.00
#
_symmetry.space_group_name_H-M   'P 1'
#
loop_
_entity.id
_entity.type
_entity.pdbx_description
1 polymer ?
#
loop_
_entity_poly.entity_id
_entity_poly.type
_entity_poly.pdbx_seq_one_letter_code
_entity_poly.pdbx_strand_id
1 'polypeptide(L)'
;MSTDEVGLATDHEAELDRLRTKKEQILYALDHMPRGSSVEDVRRWLSKKGQQVPARSYAAPIVNDWRARNGITDTSGHIPLTPELIAKLEEAEAAALADTFAPAEPDPGPGHSPATTEPAGAKGFYLVALLSIGVSVDTSWRFFEQRLGITDTWERVALFSVMEAALVACGWAMRGGVRRDGRPGPARLVAWALTAFAAFAALSLSGPVAGTARVLLGPVLGLVMLHLALGIEIRATRHKTTTWARVGRELRERCLSLLGLGDDHRDALARTRDRAALRAAKLAIASRWTPFRTSRLRKALHASHVAHDTAQRDRMLRELGVLQHAKKLAETNQPSPW
;
A
#
# COMPACT_ATOMS: atom_id res chain seq x y z
N MET A 1 -5.73 -5.08 53.89
CA MET A 1 -7.19 -5.30 53.94
C MET A 1 -7.85 -4.04 53.44
N SER A 2 -8.29 -4.05 52.17
CA SER A 2 -9.20 -3.04 51.62
C SER A 2 -10.34 -3.81 51.00
N THR A 3 -11.51 -3.56 51.57
CA THR A 3 -12.85 -3.93 51.14
C THR A 3 -13.08 -3.53 49.69
N ASP A 4 -13.38 -4.51 48.82
CA ASP A 4 -14.21 -4.39 47.59
C ASP A 4 -14.23 -5.67 46.72
N GLU A 5 -13.76 -6.84 47.20
CA GLU A 5 -13.95 -8.13 46.51
C GLU A 5 -15.05 -9.01 47.14
N VAL A 6 -16.14 -8.40 47.61
CA VAL A 6 -17.33 -9.13 48.09
C VAL A 6 -18.52 -8.76 47.21
N GLY A 7 -18.40 -9.07 45.92
CA GLY A 7 -19.47 -8.98 44.93
C GLY A 7 -19.62 -10.32 44.23
N LEU A 8 -20.52 -11.16 44.75
CA LEU A 8 -21.11 -12.34 44.09
C LEU A 8 -20.10 -13.30 43.44
N ALA A 9 -19.59 -14.25 44.21
CA ALA A 9 -19.09 -15.52 43.66
C ALA A 9 -20.28 -16.29 43.05
N THR A 10 -20.75 -15.81 41.91
CA THR A 10 -21.75 -16.48 41.09
C THR A 10 -21.12 -17.77 40.62
N ASP A 11 -21.70 -18.90 41.02
CA ASP A 11 -21.24 -20.21 40.59
C ASP A 11 -21.59 -20.39 39.10
N HIS A 12 -20.78 -19.77 38.25
CA HIS A 12 -20.96 -19.76 36.80
C HIS A 12 -20.99 -21.18 36.23
N GLU A 13 -20.40 -22.15 36.92
CA GLU A 13 -20.42 -23.56 36.52
C GLU A 13 -21.83 -24.14 36.70
N ALA A 14 -22.43 -23.95 37.88
CA ALA A 14 -23.80 -24.37 38.15
C ALA A 14 -24.83 -23.70 37.21
N GLU A 15 -24.60 -22.44 36.83
CA GLU A 15 -25.50 -21.75 35.90
C GLU A 15 -25.30 -22.19 34.44
N LEU A 16 -24.05 -22.45 34.02
CA LEU A 16 -23.76 -23.01 32.70
C LEU A 16 -24.32 -24.43 32.52
N ASP A 17 -24.34 -25.24 33.58
CA ASP A 17 -24.92 -26.59 33.60
C ASP A 17 -26.46 -26.58 33.50
N ARG A 18 -27.11 -25.49 33.92
CA ARG A 18 -28.56 -25.29 33.76
C ARG A 18 -28.95 -24.94 32.32
N LEU A 19 -28.03 -24.32 31.56
CA LEU A 19 -28.28 -23.93 30.18
C LEU A 19 -28.29 -25.16 29.27
N ARG A 20 -29.39 -25.36 28.55
CA ARG A 20 -29.61 -26.56 27.74
C ARG A 20 -28.89 -26.51 26.40
N THR A 21 -28.59 -25.32 25.89
CA THR A 21 -28.00 -25.16 24.56
C THR A 21 -26.63 -24.51 24.61
N LYS A 22 -25.75 -24.96 23.70
CA LYS A 22 -24.41 -24.36 23.50
C LYS A 22 -24.47 -22.88 23.12
N LYS A 23 -25.56 -22.45 22.47
CA LYS A 23 -25.79 -21.04 22.12
C LYS A 23 -26.00 -20.20 23.38
N GLU A 24 -26.84 -20.67 24.31
CA GLU A 24 -27.09 -19.97 25.58
C GLU A 24 -25.82 -19.87 26.41
N GLN A 25 -25.02 -20.94 26.48
CA GLN A 25 -23.73 -20.93 27.16
C GLN A 25 -22.76 -19.88 26.57
N ILE A 26 -22.72 -19.74 25.24
CA ILE A 26 -21.91 -18.72 24.55
C ILE A 26 -22.40 -17.30 24.88
N LEU A 27 -23.72 -17.07 24.90
CA LEU A 27 -24.28 -15.76 25.23
C LEU A 27 -24.03 -15.40 26.70
N TYR A 28 -24.21 -16.35 27.61
CA TYR A 28 -23.92 -16.19 29.02
C TYR A 28 -22.44 -15.83 29.24
N ALA A 29 -21.52 -16.50 28.53
CA ALA A 29 -20.10 -16.17 28.58
C ALA A 29 -19.84 -14.73 28.11
N LEU A 30 -20.46 -14.28 27.02
CA LEU A 30 -20.29 -12.93 26.49
C LEU A 30 -20.80 -11.84 27.45
N ASP A 31 -21.90 -12.10 28.16
CA ASP A 31 -22.47 -11.16 29.14
C ASP A 31 -21.60 -11.01 30.40
N HIS A 32 -20.77 -11.99 30.72
CA HIS A 32 -19.91 -12.03 31.91
C HIS A 32 -18.41 -11.81 31.60
N MET A 33 -18.06 -11.52 30.35
CA MET A 33 -16.69 -11.25 29.91
C MET A 33 -16.46 -9.76 29.61
N PRO A 34 -15.20 -9.28 29.66
CA PRO A 34 -14.88 -7.92 29.24
C PRO A 34 -15.37 -7.63 27.81
N ARG A 35 -15.94 -6.43 27.60
CA ARG A 35 -16.42 -5.99 26.28
C ARG A 35 -15.26 -6.02 25.28
N GLY A 36 -15.50 -6.58 24.09
CA GLY A 36 -14.48 -6.76 23.04
C GLY A 36 -13.78 -8.12 23.02
N SER A 37 -14.18 -9.06 23.88
CA SER A 37 -13.63 -10.43 23.91
C SER A 37 -13.73 -11.15 22.55
N SER A 38 -12.64 -11.79 22.12
CA SER A 38 -12.59 -12.53 20.86
C SER A 38 -13.35 -13.86 20.93
N VAL A 39 -13.65 -14.45 19.77
CA VAL A 39 -14.25 -15.80 19.71
C VAL A 39 -13.39 -16.83 20.45
N GLU A 40 -12.06 -16.68 20.41
CA GLU A 40 -11.15 -17.58 21.12
C GLU A 40 -11.14 -17.34 22.64
N ASP A 41 -11.37 -16.10 23.08
CA ASP A 41 -11.48 -15.79 24.51
C ASP A 41 -12.74 -16.41 25.11
N VAL A 42 -13.87 -16.36 24.39
CA VAL A 42 -15.12 -17.03 24.78
C VAL A 42 -14.91 -18.54 24.91
N ARG A 43 -14.22 -19.16 23.94
CA ARG A 43 -13.92 -20.60 23.96
C ARG A 43 -13.00 -20.97 25.11
N ARG A 44 -11.99 -20.15 25.40
CA ARG A 44 -11.07 -20.32 26.54
C ARG A 44 -11.81 -20.18 27.86
N TRP A 45 -12.73 -19.22 27.96
CA TRP A 45 -13.54 -19.00 29.15
C TRP A 45 -14.47 -20.19 29.44
N LEU A 46 -15.18 -20.70 28.43
CA LEU A 46 -16.02 -21.91 28.56
C LEU A 46 -15.18 -23.14 28.93
N SER A 47 -13.99 -23.30 28.35
CA SER A 47 -13.08 -24.40 28.70
C SER A 47 -12.62 -24.32 30.15
N LYS A 48 -12.37 -23.12 30.68
CA LYS A 48 -11.94 -22.90 32.07
C LYS A 48 -13.06 -23.28 33.06
N LYS A 49 -14.31 -23.22 32.64
CA LYS A 49 -15.52 -23.54 33.41
C LYS A 49 -16.01 -24.98 33.19
N GLY A 50 -15.16 -25.86 32.66
CA GLY A 50 -15.46 -27.28 32.48
C GLY A 50 -16.45 -27.61 31.36
N GLN A 51 -16.90 -26.62 30.58
CA GLN A 51 -17.90 -26.81 29.52
C GLN A 51 -17.27 -27.32 28.22
N GLN A 52 -18.06 -28.06 27.43
CA GLN A 52 -17.60 -28.57 26.14
C GLN A 52 -17.38 -27.43 25.14
N VAL A 53 -16.13 -27.25 24.71
CA VAL A 53 -15.73 -26.14 23.82
C VAL A 53 -16.40 -26.27 22.45
N PRO A 54 -17.24 -25.31 22.02
CA PRO A 54 -17.85 -25.33 20.70
C PRO A 54 -16.79 -25.10 19.60
N ALA A 55 -17.05 -25.65 18.42
CA ALA A 55 -16.23 -25.40 17.24
C ALA A 55 -16.26 -23.90 16.88
N ARG A 56 -15.13 -23.36 16.42
CA ARG A 56 -15.01 -21.94 16.05
C ARG A 56 -16.05 -21.52 15.01
N SER A 57 -16.31 -22.37 14.01
CA SER A 57 -17.32 -22.15 12.97
C SER A 57 -18.74 -22.01 13.51
N TYR A 58 -19.03 -22.66 14.65
CA TYR A 58 -20.32 -22.56 15.33
C TYR A 58 -20.42 -21.34 16.24
N ALA A 59 -19.34 -21.00 16.96
CA ALA A 59 -19.32 -19.89 17.91
C ALA A 59 -19.24 -18.50 17.23
N ALA A 60 -18.50 -18.39 16.12
CA ALA A 60 -18.28 -17.13 15.41
C ALA A 60 -19.57 -16.38 15.01
N PRO A 61 -20.58 -17.00 14.37
CA PRO A 61 -21.81 -16.27 14.01
C PRO A 61 -22.60 -15.78 15.23
N ILE A 62 -22.60 -16.54 16.32
CA ILE A 62 -23.31 -16.18 17.56
C ILE A 62 -22.65 -14.98 18.24
N VAL A 63 -21.32 -14.99 18.33
CA VAL A 63 -20.53 -13.88 18.89
C VAL A 63 -20.70 -12.62 18.05
N ASN A 64 -20.68 -12.73 16.72
CA ASN A 64 -20.84 -11.58 15.83
C ASN A 64 -22.25 -10.98 15.89
N ASP A 65 -23.30 -11.81 15.97
CA ASP A 65 -24.68 -11.33 16.15
C ASP A 65 -24.87 -10.62 17.51
N TRP A 66 -24.33 -11.19 18.60
CA TRP A 66 -24.36 -10.53 19.91
C TRP A 66 -23.59 -9.20 19.92
N ARG A 67 -22.42 -9.13 19.27
CA ARG A 67 -21.64 -7.88 19.15
C ARG A 67 -22.39 -6.82 18.35
N ALA A 68 -23.03 -7.20 17.25
CA ALA A 68 -23.82 -6.29 16.43
C ALA A 68 -24.99 -5.68 17.23
N ARG A 69 -25.68 -6.50 18.04
CA ARG A 69 -26.77 -6.04 18.92
C ARG A 69 -26.29 -5.11 20.05
N ASN A 70 -25.08 -5.32 20.53
CA ASN A 70 -24.50 -4.56 21.64
C ASN A 70 -23.60 -3.38 21.18
N GLY A 71 -23.59 -3.05 19.88
CA GLY A 71 -22.82 -1.91 19.34
C GLY A 71 -21.29 -2.08 19.42
N ILE A 72 -20.80 -3.31 19.55
CA ILE A 72 -19.37 -3.62 19.66
C ILE A 72 -18.84 -3.89 18.24
N THR A 73 -18.32 -2.85 17.57
CA THR A 73 -17.65 -3.01 16.28
C THR A 73 -16.29 -3.70 16.45
N ASP A 74 -15.93 -4.56 15.48
CA ASP A 74 -14.72 -5.38 15.51
C ASP A 74 -13.45 -4.53 15.58
N THR A 75 -12.97 -4.22 16.79
CA THR A 75 -11.62 -3.71 17.01
C THR A 75 -10.66 -4.87 16.84
N SER A 76 -10.20 -5.05 15.60
CA SER A 76 -9.09 -5.91 15.21
C SER A 76 -7.77 -5.52 15.91
N GLY A 77 -7.70 -5.70 17.23
CA GLY A 77 -6.51 -5.46 18.05
C GLY A 77 -6.13 -4.00 18.29
N HIS A 78 -7.00 -3.02 18.02
CA HIS A 78 -6.71 -1.62 18.32
C HIS A 78 -7.08 -1.28 19.76
N ILE A 79 -6.09 -0.77 20.51
CA ILE A 79 -6.26 -0.22 21.87
C ILE A 79 -7.30 0.91 21.77
N PRO A 80 -8.39 0.87 22.55
CA PRO A 80 -9.31 2.01 22.62
C PRO A 80 -8.53 3.22 23.14
N LEU A 81 -8.60 4.34 22.42
CA LEU A 81 -7.99 5.59 22.85
C LEU A 81 -8.64 6.01 24.17
N THR A 82 -7.95 5.76 25.28
CA THR A 82 -8.37 6.30 26.58
C THR A 82 -8.27 7.82 26.53
N PRO A 83 -9.08 8.56 27.31
CA PRO A 83 -8.99 10.02 27.41
C PRO A 83 -7.56 10.49 27.71
N GLU A 84 -6.80 9.71 28.48
CA GLU A 84 -5.39 9.97 28.80
C GLU A 84 -4.45 9.87 27.59
N LEU A 85 -4.72 8.96 26.65
CA LEU A 85 -3.95 8.78 25.42
C LEU A 85 -4.22 9.89 24.42
N ILE A 86 -5.45 10.42 24.42
CA ILE A 86 -5.82 11.61 23.63
C ILE A 86 -5.07 12.83 24.18
N ALA A 87 -5.08 13.04 25.50
CA ALA A 87 -4.34 14.14 26.13
C ALA A 87 -2.84 14.09 25.83
N LYS A 88 -2.21 12.90 25.90
CA LYS A 88 -0.78 12.74 25.53
C LYS A 88 -0.49 13.02 24.07
N LEU A 89 -1.42 12.70 23.17
CA LEU A 89 -1.27 12.99 21.74
C LEU A 89 -1.41 14.49 21.46
N GLU A 90 -2.36 15.16 22.11
CA GLU A 90 -2.53 16.60 22.02
C GLU A 90 -1.31 17.36 22.59
N GLU A 91 -0.74 16.87 23.69
CA GLU A 91 0.47 17.44 24.29
C GLU A 91 1.71 17.24 23.39
N ALA A 92 1.83 16.08 22.73
CA ALA A 92 2.88 15.82 21.76
C ALA A 92 2.72 16.64 20.47
N GLU A 93 1.48 16.88 20.03
CA GLU A 93 1.16 17.73 18.89
C GLU A 93 1.43 19.21 19.20
N ALA A 94 1.09 19.67 20.41
CA ALA A 94 1.41 21.00 20.90
C ALA A 94 2.92 21.24 21.00
N ALA A 95 3.69 20.25 21.48
CA ALA A 95 5.16 20.32 21.52
C ALA A 95 5.77 20.37 20.11
N ALA A 96 5.24 19.62 19.15
CA ALA A 96 5.69 19.64 17.77
C ALA A 96 5.36 20.97 17.05
N LEU A 97 4.22 21.58 17.37
CA LEU A 97 3.83 22.89 16.84
C LEU A 97 4.66 24.03 17.43
N ALA A 98 5.06 23.94 18.71
CA ALA A 98 5.91 24.93 19.37
C ALA A 98 7.33 25.01 18.75
N ASP A 99 7.87 23.89 18.25
CA ASP A 99 9.19 23.83 17.61
C ASP A 99 9.19 24.35 16.15
N THR A 100 8.00 24.54 15.57
CA THR A 100 7.83 24.92 14.15
C THR A 100 7.62 26.44 13.95
N PHE A 101 7.24 27.20 14.99
CA PHE A 101 6.89 28.61 14.88
C PHE A 101 7.83 29.54 15.67
N ALA A 102 8.99 29.84 15.08
CA ALA A 102 9.62 31.15 15.26
C ALA A 102 8.80 32.21 14.49
N PRO A 103 8.61 33.43 15.01
CA PRO A 103 7.51 34.30 14.58
C PRO A 103 7.79 34.98 13.23
N ALA A 104 6.93 34.73 12.25
CA ALA A 104 6.74 35.59 11.07
C ALA A 104 5.39 36.30 11.17
N GLU A 105 5.34 37.53 10.67
CA GLU A 105 4.28 38.55 10.81
C GLU A 105 2.84 38.08 10.50
N PRO A 106 1.81 38.78 11.06
CA PRO A 106 0.42 38.36 10.98
C PRO A 106 -0.29 38.89 9.73
N ASP A 107 -1.05 38.03 9.07
CA ASP A 107 -2.10 38.42 8.11
C ASP A 107 -3.31 37.46 8.27
N PRO A 108 -4.55 37.84 7.94
CA PRO A 108 -5.66 37.85 8.88
C PRO A 108 -6.49 36.58 8.73
N GLY A 109 -7.08 36.11 9.84
CA GLY A 109 -8.05 35.01 9.79
C GLY A 109 -9.40 35.43 9.19
N PRO A 110 -10.45 34.64 9.41
CA PRO A 110 -10.50 33.18 9.44
C PRO A 110 -11.63 32.64 8.55
N GLY A 111 -11.50 31.38 8.13
CA GLY A 111 -12.63 30.58 7.67
C GLY A 111 -12.52 30.15 6.22
N HIS A 112 -12.10 28.90 6.02
CA HIS A 112 -12.72 27.98 5.07
C HIS A 112 -12.40 26.56 5.57
N SER A 113 -13.45 25.74 5.73
CA SER A 113 -13.36 24.32 6.04
C SER A 113 -12.43 23.60 5.05
N PRO A 114 -11.76 22.48 5.43
CA PRO A 114 -10.82 21.82 4.54
C PRO A 114 -11.57 21.22 3.35
N ALA A 115 -11.51 21.91 2.21
CA ALA A 115 -11.93 21.37 0.94
C ALA A 115 -11.12 20.10 0.67
N THR A 116 -11.83 19.03 0.36
CA THR A 116 -11.24 17.79 -0.17
C THR A 116 -10.48 18.14 -1.44
N THR A 117 -9.17 18.31 -1.34
CA THR A 117 -8.32 18.63 -2.48
C THR A 117 -8.29 17.42 -3.41
N GLU A 118 -9.15 17.42 -4.44
CA GLU A 118 -8.99 16.54 -5.58
C GLU A 118 -7.56 16.70 -6.12
N PRO A 119 -6.90 15.61 -6.54
CA PRO A 119 -5.53 15.68 -7.04
C PRO A 119 -5.50 16.52 -8.32
N ALA A 120 -5.14 17.80 -8.20
CA ALA A 120 -5.08 18.77 -9.29
C ALA A 120 -4.24 18.27 -10.49
N GLY A 121 -3.24 17.42 -10.24
CA GLY A 121 -2.39 16.83 -11.27
C GLY A 121 -3.11 15.88 -12.25
N ALA A 122 -4.19 15.20 -11.85
CA ALA A 122 -4.87 14.25 -12.75
C ALA A 122 -5.70 14.94 -13.85
N LYS A 123 -6.16 16.18 -13.60
CA LYS A 123 -7.03 16.93 -14.53
C LYS A 123 -6.31 17.25 -15.84
N GLY A 124 -5.02 17.62 -15.78
CA GLY A 124 -4.21 17.88 -16.97
C GLY A 124 -4.07 16.66 -17.88
N PHE A 125 -3.87 15.47 -17.30
CA PHE A 125 -3.77 14.23 -18.07
C PHE A 125 -5.11 13.83 -18.71
N TYR A 126 -6.23 14.00 -18.02
CA TYR A 126 -7.56 13.81 -18.62
C TYR A 126 -7.83 14.80 -19.74
N LEU A 127 -7.40 16.06 -19.60
CA LEU A 127 -7.55 17.06 -20.66
C LEU A 127 -6.76 16.68 -21.91
N VAL A 128 -5.49 16.27 -21.78
CA VAL A 128 -4.69 15.83 -22.94
C VAL A 128 -5.29 14.57 -23.57
N ALA A 129 -5.78 13.63 -22.76
CA ALA A 129 -6.49 12.46 -23.27
C ALA A 129 -7.73 12.85 -24.08
N LEU A 130 -8.52 13.83 -23.61
CA LEU A 130 -9.67 14.36 -24.34
C LEU A 130 -9.24 15.06 -25.64
N LEU A 131 -8.22 15.90 -25.61
CA LEU A 131 -7.74 16.62 -26.81
C LEU A 131 -7.21 15.66 -27.88
N SER A 132 -6.61 14.54 -27.47
CA SER A 132 -6.12 13.52 -28.39
C SER A 132 -7.24 12.81 -29.17
N ILE A 133 -8.47 12.81 -28.63
CA ILE A 133 -9.66 12.33 -29.35
C ILE A 133 -9.87 13.20 -30.59
N GLY A 134 -9.62 14.51 -30.53
CA GLY A 134 -9.71 15.39 -31.70
C GLY A 134 -8.88 14.92 -32.90
N VAL A 135 -7.67 14.41 -32.65
CA VAL A 135 -6.81 13.83 -33.70
C VAL A 135 -7.36 12.50 -34.21
N SER A 136 -7.97 11.71 -33.33
CA SER A 136 -8.70 10.48 -33.69
C SER A 136 -9.91 10.78 -34.60
N VAL A 137 -10.65 11.86 -34.31
CA VAL A 137 -11.80 12.30 -35.09
C VAL A 137 -11.40 12.63 -36.52
N ASP A 138 -10.41 13.52 -36.70
CA ASP A 138 -9.93 13.91 -38.04
C ASP A 138 -9.47 12.68 -38.83
N THR A 139 -8.72 11.79 -38.18
CA THR A 139 -8.17 10.60 -38.82
C THR A 139 -9.28 9.64 -39.25
N SER A 140 -10.24 9.35 -38.36
CA SER A 140 -11.34 8.42 -38.63
C SER A 140 -12.28 8.97 -39.70
N TRP A 141 -12.58 10.26 -39.66
CA TRP A 141 -13.41 10.94 -40.64
C TRP A 141 -12.84 10.80 -42.07
N ARG A 142 -11.56 11.12 -42.23
CA ARG A 142 -10.87 11.03 -43.52
C ARG A 142 -10.68 9.58 -43.96
N PHE A 143 -10.48 8.65 -43.03
CA PHE A 143 -10.37 7.23 -43.35
C PHE A 143 -11.68 6.67 -43.92
N PHE A 144 -12.83 7.00 -43.33
CA PHE A 144 -14.13 6.54 -43.84
C PHE A 144 -14.40 7.04 -45.27
N GLU A 145 -14.07 8.29 -45.54
CA GLU A 145 -14.23 8.87 -46.87
C GLU A 145 -13.24 8.28 -47.89
N GLN A 146 -11.94 8.31 -47.58
CA GLN A 146 -10.89 8.05 -48.57
C GLN A 146 -10.53 6.57 -48.74
N ARG A 147 -10.76 5.73 -47.72
CA ARG A 147 -10.37 4.31 -47.74
C ARG A 147 -11.56 3.37 -47.80
N LEU A 148 -12.67 3.71 -47.14
CA LEU A 148 -13.90 2.91 -47.15
C LEU A 148 -14.91 3.40 -48.19
N GLY A 149 -14.71 4.56 -48.80
CA GLY A 149 -15.57 5.10 -49.85
C GLY A 149 -16.95 5.53 -49.35
N ILE A 150 -17.10 5.75 -48.05
CA ILE A 150 -18.35 6.18 -47.43
C ILE A 150 -18.46 7.69 -47.61
N THR A 151 -19.17 8.12 -48.64
CA THR A 151 -19.32 9.54 -48.99
C THR A 151 -20.52 10.19 -48.30
N ASP A 152 -21.52 9.40 -47.86
CA ASP A 152 -22.63 9.94 -47.09
C ASP A 152 -22.16 10.52 -45.76
N THR A 153 -22.70 11.68 -45.40
CA THR A 153 -22.28 12.41 -44.20
C THR A 153 -22.89 11.79 -42.95
N TRP A 154 -24.14 11.34 -43.03
CA TRP A 154 -24.83 10.74 -41.88
C TRP A 154 -24.25 9.39 -41.51
N GLU A 155 -23.94 8.55 -42.50
CA GLU A 155 -23.27 7.27 -42.27
C GLU A 155 -21.89 7.46 -41.60
N ARG A 156 -21.10 8.44 -42.04
CA ARG A 156 -19.81 8.78 -41.41
C ARG A 156 -19.98 9.25 -39.98
N VAL A 157 -20.93 10.16 -39.71
CA VAL A 157 -21.22 10.64 -38.36
C VAL A 157 -21.60 9.47 -37.45
N ALA A 158 -22.43 8.53 -37.93
CA ALA A 158 -22.84 7.38 -37.14
C ALA A 158 -21.66 6.46 -36.78
N LEU A 159 -20.86 6.05 -37.78
CA LEU A 159 -19.71 5.16 -37.58
C LEU A 159 -18.63 5.76 -36.67
N PHE A 160 -18.32 7.04 -36.91
CA PHE A 160 -17.42 7.80 -36.05
C PHE A 160 -17.95 7.87 -34.60
N SER A 161 -19.24 8.21 -34.43
CA SER A 161 -19.85 8.32 -33.09
C SER A 161 -19.79 7.00 -32.33
N VAL A 162 -20.01 5.86 -33.00
CA VAL A 162 -19.91 4.53 -32.39
C VAL A 162 -18.48 4.24 -31.91
N MET A 163 -17.47 4.57 -32.73
CA MET A 163 -16.05 4.37 -32.40
C MET A 163 -15.63 5.19 -31.17
N GLU A 164 -15.95 6.48 -31.16
CA GLU A 164 -15.57 7.36 -30.05
C GLU A 164 -16.36 7.04 -28.78
N ALA A 165 -17.66 6.73 -28.89
CA ALA A 165 -18.44 6.26 -27.75
C ALA A 165 -17.83 4.99 -27.14
N ALA A 166 -17.31 4.06 -27.97
CA ALA A 166 -16.62 2.87 -27.49
C ALA A 166 -15.31 3.22 -26.76
N LEU A 167 -14.51 4.17 -27.25
CA LEU A 167 -13.29 4.63 -26.58
C LEU A 167 -13.60 5.30 -25.23
N VAL A 168 -14.60 6.18 -25.19
CA VAL A 168 -15.06 6.84 -23.96
C VAL A 168 -15.59 5.81 -22.97
N ALA A 169 -16.40 4.85 -23.42
CA ALA A 169 -16.90 3.75 -22.59
C ALA A 169 -15.76 2.88 -22.04
N CYS A 170 -14.72 2.60 -22.83
CA CYS A 170 -13.53 1.90 -22.36
C CYS A 170 -12.81 2.69 -21.27
N GLY A 171 -12.63 4.01 -21.46
CA GLY A 171 -12.04 4.89 -20.45
C GLY A 171 -12.84 4.92 -19.15
N TRP A 172 -14.17 5.02 -19.26
CA TRP A 172 -15.09 4.97 -18.12
C TRP A 172 -15.03 3.62 -17.39
N ALA A 173 -15.05 2.51 -18.13
CA ALA A 173 -14.95 1.16 -17.57
C ALA A 173 -13.59 0.94 -16.87
N MET A 174 -12.49 1.44 -17.45
CA MET A 174 -11.17 1.40 -16.82
C MET A 174 -11.15 2.21 -15.52
N ARG A 175 -11.77 3.40 -15.50
CA ARG A 175 -11.93 4.22 -14.28
C ARG A 175 -12.75 3.49 -13.22
N GLY A 176 -13.86 2.86 -13.60
CA GLY A 176 -14.69 2.05 -12.71
C GLY A 176 -13.94 0.86 -12.11
N GLY A 177 -13.24 0.08 -12.95
CA GLY A 177 -12.42 -1.06 -12.49
C GLY A 177 -11.27 -0.64 -11.59
N VAL A 178 -10.61 0.48 -11.90
CA VAL A 178 -9.56 1.07 -11.07
C VAL A 178 -10.10 1.46 -9.68
N ARG A 179 -11.27 2.10 -9.61
CA ARG A 179 -11.86 2.50 -8.33
C ARG A 179 -12.36 1.31 -7.50
N ARG A 180 -12.77 0.22 -8.14
CA ARG A 180 -13.24 -1.00 -7.45
C ARG A 180 -12.10 -1.90 -6.97
N ASP A 181 -11.20 -2.28 -7.88
CA ASP A 181 -10.22 -3.36 -7.66
C ASP A 181 -8.76 -2.89 -7.80
N GLY A 182 -8.52 -1.60 -8.07
CA GLY A 182 -7.19 -1.05 -8.29
C GLY A 182 -6.55 -1.46 -9.62
N ARG A 183 -7.33 -2.02 -10.56
CA ARG A 183 -6.87 -2.46 -11.88
C ARG A 183 -7.88 -2.04 -12.97
N PRO A 184 -7.42 -1.61 -14.15
CA PRO A 184 -8.30 -1.14 -15.24
C PRO A 184 -9.16 -2.24 -15.91
N GLY A 185 -8.99 -3.51 -15.54
CA GLY A 185 -9.81 -4.61 -16.05
C GLY A 185 -9.62 -4.91 -17.55
N PRO A 186 -10.51 -5.72 -18.15
CA PRO A 186 -10.42 -6.15 -19.55
C PRO A 186 -10.66 -5.02 -20.56
N ALA A 187 -11.33 -3.93 -20.15
CA ALA A 187 -11.54 -2.74 -20.98
C ALA A 187 -10.23 -2.15 -21.53
N ARG A 188 -9.10 -2.36 -20.83
CA ARG A 188 -7.77 -2.00 -21.32
C ARG A 188 -7.40 -2.70 -22.63
N LEU A 189 -7.76 -3.97 -22.79
CA LEU A 189 -7.45 -4.72 -24.01
C LEU A 189 -8.25 -4.18 -25.19
N VAL A 190 -9.53 -3.88 -24.98
CA VAL A 190 -10.41 -3.26 -25.99
C VAL A 190 -9.89 -1.88 -26.37
N ALA A 191 -9.49 -1.06 -25.40
CA ALA A 191 -8.91 0.25 -25.66
C ALA A 191 -7.64 0.15 -26.53
N TRP A 192 -6.72 -0.78 -26.23
CA TRP A 192 -5.53 -1.01 -27.04
C TRP A 192 -5.85 -1.56 -28.44
N ALA A 193 -6.87 -2.41 -28.58
CA ALA A 193 -7.31 -2.89 -29.88
C ALA A 193 -7.86 -1.73 -30.75
N LEU A 194 -8.67 -0.86 -30.16
CA LEU A 194 -9.18 0.35 -30.83
C LEU A 194 -8.04 1.33 -31.18
N THR A 195 -7.05 1.50 -30.28
CA THR A 195 -5.84 2.28 -30.57
C THR A 195 -5.03 1.68 -31.72
N ALA A 196 -4.90 0.34 -31.79
CA ALA A 196 -4.22 -0.32 -32.90
C ALA A 196 -4.97 -0.16 -34.22
N PHE A 197 -6.30 -0.21 -34.20
CA PHE A 197 -7.12 0.08 -35.36
C PHE A 197 -6.95 1.54 -35.83
N ALA A 198 -7.00 2.51 -34.91
CA ALA A 198 -6.75 3.92 -35.22
C ALA A 198 -5.33 4.15 -35.77
N ALA A 199 -4.34 3.41 -35.26
CA ALA A 199 -2.97 3.45 -35.76
C ALA A 199 -2.88 2.94 -37.21
N PHE A 200 -3.54 1.83 -37.51
CA PHE A 200 -3.67 1.31 -38.86
C PHE A 200 -4.34 2.32 -39.79
N ALA A 201 -5.45 2.92 -39.38
CA ALA A 201 -6.16 3.94 -40.17
C ALA A 201 -5.24 5.13 -40.50
N ALA A 202 -4.54 5.67 -39.49
CA ALA A 202 -3.61 6.80 -39.67
C ALA A 202 -2.47 6.48 -40.65
N LEU A 203 -1.82 5.32 -40.50
CA LEU A 203 -0.74 4.87 -41.35
C LEU A 203 -1.22 4.62 -42.79
N SER A 204 -2.41 4.04 -42.95
CA SER A 204 -3.00 3.78 -44.27
C SER A 204 -3.38 5.04 -45.03
N LEU A 205 -3.75 6.11 -44.31
CA LEU A 205 -4.21 7.37 -44.90
C LEU A 205 -3.03 8.31 -45.23
N SER A 206 -2.04 8.36 -44.34
CA SER A 206 -1.03 9.43 -44.33
C SER A 206 0.38 8.96 -44.71
N GLY A 207 0.54 7.66 -44.97
CA GLY A 207 1.86 7.03 -45.13
C GLY A 207 2.66 6.94 -43.83
N PRO A 208 3.90 6.43 -43.87
CA PRO A 208 4.64 6.05 -42.67
C PRO A 208 4.98 7.23 -41.76
N VAL A 209 5.46 8.36 -42.32
CA VAL A 209 5.96 9.48 -41.51
C VAL A 209 4.82 10.27 -40.88
N ALA A 210 3.91 10.81 -41.68
CA ALA A 210 2.78 11.58 -41.18
C ALA A 210 1.77 10.71 -40.42
N GLY A 211 1.62 9.44 -40.81
CA GLY A 211 0.81 8.48 -40.08
C GLY A 211 1.36 8.23 -38.69
N THR A 212 2.67 7.97 -38.55
CA THR A 212 3.29 7.77 -37.23
C THR A 212 3.12 8.98 -36.32
N ALA A 213 3.27 10.20 -36.85
CA ALA A 213 3.02 11.42 -36.08
C ALA A 213 1.56 11.50 -35.57
N ARG A 214 0.57 11.17 -36.42
CA ARG A 214 -0.85 11.10 -36.02
C ARG A 214 -1.11 10.01 -34.98
N VAL A 215 -0.50 8.83 -35.13
CA VAL A 215 -0.63 7.74 -34.15
C VAL A 215 -0.10 8.16 -32.78
N LEU A 216 1.09 8.76 -32.76
CA LEU A 216 1.75 9.18 -31.53
C LEU A 216 0.98 10.31 -30.86
N LEU A 217 0.61 11.36 -31.59
CA LEU A 217 -0.06 12.55 -31.03
C LEU A 217 -1.56 12.36 -30.79
N GLY A 218 -2.17 11.35 -31.42
CA GLY A 218 -3.58 11.01 -31.24
C GLY A 218 -3.78 9.82 -30.30
N PRO A 219 -4.14 8.65 -30.83
CA PRO A 219 -4.68 7.56 -30.02
C PRO A 219 -3.69 6.99 -29.00
N VAL A 220 -2.38 6.97 -29.27
CA VAL A 220 -1.38 6.46 -28.33
C VAL A 220 -1.18 7.44 -27.17
N LEU A 221 -0.95 8.72 -27.46
CA LEU A 221 -0.83 9.74 -26.42
C LEU A 221 -2.10 9.77 -25.57
N GLY A 222 -3.28 9.70 -26.20
CA GLY A 222 -4.56 9.64 -25.49
C GLY A 222 -4.64 8.52 -24.46
N LEU A 223 -4.37 7.29 -24.90
CA LEU A 223 -4.44 6.12 -24.04
C LEU A 223 -3.37 6.14 -22.93
N VAL A 224 -2.17 6.62 -23.22
CA VAL A 224 -1.10 6.78 -22.23
C VAL A 224 -1.47 7.84 -21.19
N MET A 225 -1.97 9.01 -21.62
CA MET A 225 -2.38 10.09 -20.72
C MET A 225 -3.54 9.66 -19.83
N LEU A 226 -4.52 8.94 -20.39
CA LEU A 226 -5.60 8.32 -19.62
C LEU A 226 -5.06 7.32 -18.59
N HIS A 227 -4.10 6.48 -18.98
CA HIS A 227 -3.47 5.53 -18.05
C HIS A 227 -2.73 6.23 -16.90
N LEU A 228 -2.00 7.31 -17.18
CA LEU A 228 -1.32 8.12 -16.17
C LEU A 228 -2.31 8.82 -15.24
N ALA A 229 -3.39 9.38 -15.78
CA ALA A 229 -4.46 10.02 -15.01
C ALA A 229 -5.06 9.05 -13.98
N LEU A 230 -5.41 7.84 -14.44
CA LEU A 230 -5.92 6.75 -13.60
C LEU A 230 -4.90 6.32 -12.55
N GLY A 231 -3.61 6.25 -12.90
CA GLY A 231 -2.54 5.91 -11.97
C GLY A 231 -2.36 6.93 -10.84
N ILE A 232 -2.51 8.22 -11.14
CA ILE A 232 -2.48 9.29 -10.14
C ILE A 232 -3.68 9.19 -9.22
N GLU A 233 -4.86 8.93 -9.77
CA GLU A 233 -6.08 8.77 -8.98
C GLU A 233 -6.02 7.58 -8.02
N ILE A 234 -5.41 6.46 -8.41
CA ILE A 234 -5.12 5.34 -7.50
C ILE A 234 -4.23 5.80 -6.35
N ARG A 235 -3.15 6.54 -6.64
CA ARG A 235 -2.21 7.01 -5.62
C ARG A 235 -2.85 8.03 -4.68
N ALA A 236 -3.71 8.89 -5.19
CA ALA A 236 -4.45 9.88 -4.40
C ALA A 236 -5.56 9.24 -3.55
N THR A 237 -6.27 8.24 -4.07
CA THR A 237 -7.33 7.54 -3.31
C THR A 237 -6.76 6.57 -2.28
N ARG A 238 -5.54 6.05 -2.47
CA ARG A 238 -4.82 5.28 -1.46
C ARG A 238 -4.07 6.18 -0.46
N HIS A 239 -4.77 7.11 0.17
CA HIS A 239 -4.35 7.73 1.43
C HIS A 239 -4.58 6.78 2.63
N LYS A 240 -4.17 5.51 2.52
CA LYS A 240 -3.88 4.72 3.71
C LYS A 240 -2.38 4.83 3.94
N THR A 241 -2.00 5.23 5.16
CA THR A 241 -0.64 5.30 5.70
C THR A 241 0.00 3.91 5.65
N THR A 242 0.30 3.43 4.45
CA THR A 242 1.05 2.21 4.25
C THR A 242 2.50 2.54 4.55
N THR A 243 3.25 1.55 5.03
CA THR A 243 4.70 1.64 5.27
C THR A 243 5.45 2.26 4.09
N TRP A 244 4.91 2.13 2.86
CA TRP A 244 5.41 2.77 1.65
C TRP A 244 5.25 4.30 1.60
N ALA A 245 4.20 4.87 2.19
CA ALA A 245 4.06 6.32 2.31
C ALA A 245 5.06 6.91 3.33
N ARG A 246 5.43 6.14 4.37
CA ARG A 246 6.55 6.48 5.27
C ARG A 246 7.89 6.33 4.57
N VAL A 247 8.11 5.22 3.86
CA VAL A 247 9.32 4.99 3.05
C VAL A 247 9.47 6.02 1.94
N GLY A 248 8.38 6.50 1.34
CA GLY A 248 8.39 7.53 0.31
C GLY A 248 8.65 8.93 0.85
N ARG A 249 8.09 9.26 2.02
CA ARG A 249 8.44 10.49 2.76
C ARG A 249 9.91 10.48 3.12
N GLU A 250 10.38 9.33 3.61
CA GLU A 250 11.76 9.12 3.96
C GLU A 250 12.68 9.05 2.74
N LEU A 251 12.21 8.60 1.57
CA LEU A 251 12.95 8.70 0.31
C LEU A 251 13.02 10.14 -0.20
N ARG A 252 11.96 10.92 -0.01
CA ARG A 252 11.91 12.34 -0.35
C ARG A 252 12.83 13.14 0.57
N GLU A 253 12.81 12.86 1.87
CA GLU A 253 13.76 13.39 2.85
C GLU A 253 15.19 12.94 2.51
N ARG A 254 15.40 11.71 2.03
CA ARG A 254 16.70 11.24 1.50
C ARG A 254 17.14 11.95 0.23
N CYS A 255 16.21 12.33 -0.65
CA CYS A 255 16.53 13.13 -1.83
C CYS A 255 16.83 14.59 -1.48
N LEU A 256 16.13 15.14 -0.48
CA LEU A 256 16.40 16.48 0.04
C LEU A 256 17.70 16.54 0.85
N SER A 257 18.09 15.45 1.52
CA SER A 257 19.38 15.36 2.20
C SER A 257 20.55 15.15 1.22
N LEU A 258 20.32 14.50 0.08
CA LEU A 258 21.27 14.45 -1.04
C LEU A 258 21.49 15.81 -1.73
N LEU A 259 20.52 16.72 -1.61
CA LEU A 259 20.61 18.11 -2.07
C LEU A 259 21.26 19.04 -1.03
N GLY A 260 21.77 18.51 0.09
CA GLY A 260 22.65 19.23 1.00
C GLY A 260 21.96 20.17 2.01
N LEU A 261 20.70 19.89 2.39
CA LEU A 261 19.97 20.68 3.40
C LEU A 261 19.49 19.84 4.60
N GLY A 262 20.25 18.80 5.00
CA GLY A 262 19.94 18.04 6.21
C GLY A 262 21.15 17.28 6.76
N ASP A 263 21.39 17.42 8.06
CA ASP A 263 22.53 16.92 8.84
C ASP A 263 22.56 15.36 9.01
N ASP A 264 22.37 14.59 7.94
CA ASP A 264 22.25 13.12 7.99
C ASP A 264 23.31 12.36 7.13
N HIS A 265 24.34 13.07 6.65
CA HIS A 265 25.38 12.48 5.79
C HIS A 265 26.23 11.41 6.50
N ARG A 266 26.32 11.45 7.83
CA ARG A 266 27.11 10.51 8.65
C ARG A 266 26.47 9.12 8.71
N ASP A 267 25.15 9.03 8.81
CA ASP A 267 24.44 7.75 8.96
C ASP A 267 24.30 7.00 7.63
N ALA A 268 24.16 7.72 6.52
CA ALA A 268 24.16 7.10 5.19
C ALA A 268 25.52 6.48 4.84
N LEU A 269 26.61 7.18 5.16
CA LEU A 269 27.97 6.66 4.98
C LEU A 269 28.25 5.48 5.92
N ALA A 270 27.79 5.53 7.18
CA ALA A 270 27.90 4.41 8.10
C ALA A 270 27.17 3.16 7.56
N ARG A 271 25.93 3.30 7.07
CA ARG A 271 25.14 2.18 6.52
C ARG A 271 25.74 1.57 5.25
N THR A 272 26.36 2.39 4.38
CA THR A 272 27.03 1.87 3.18
C THR A 272 28.31 1.11 3.52
N ARG A 273 29.07 1.59 4.51
CA ARG A 273 30.26 0.90 5.05
C ARG A 273 29.89 -0.41 5.74
N ASP A 274 28.81 -0.42 6.54
CA ASP A 274 28.29 -1.62 7.20
C ASP A 274 27.90 -2.70 6.17
N ARG A 275 27.18 -2.32 5.10
CA ARG A 275 26.85 -3.26 4.01
C ARG A 275 28.07 -3.76 3.25
N ALA A 276 29.13 -2.96 3.15
CA ALA A 276 30.39 -3.39 2.55
C ALA A 276 31.14 -4.37 3.48
N ALA A 277 31.12 -4.13 4.79
CA ALA A 277 31.71 -5.02 5.80
C ALA A 277 31.03 -6.40 5.81
N LEU A 278 29.70 -6.43 5.79
CA LEU A 278 28.93 -7.68 5.68
C LEU A 278 29.23 -8.45 4.38
N ARG A 279 29.38 -7.73 3.26
CA ARG A 279 29.76 -8.35 1.98
C ARG A 279 31.18 -8.93 2.03
N ALA A 280 32.11 -8.26 2.69
CA ALA A 280 33.47 -8.76 2.89
C ALA A 280 33.47 -10.04 3.75
N ALA A 281 32.72 -10.09 4.85
CA ALA A 281 32.59 -11.28 5.70
C ALA A 281 32.01 -12.49 4.93
N LYS A 282 30.95 -12.28 4.14
CA LYS A 282 30.37 -13.34 3.29
C LYS A 282 31.35 -13.85 2.23
N LEU A 283 32.07 -12.94 1.57
CA LEU A 283 33.05 -13.31 0.54
C LEU A 283 34.29 -14.00 1.12
N ALA A 284 34.61 -13.78 2.39
CA ALA A 284 35.71 -14.45 3.07
C ALA A 284 35.44 -15.96 3.24
N ILE A 285 34.21 -16.37 3.54
CA ILE A 285 33.81 -17.79 3.72
C ILE A 285 33.37 -18.44 2.39
N ALA A 286 33.02 -17.65 1.38
CA ALA A 286 32.58 -18.15 0.09
C ALA A 286 33.56 -19.17 -0.53
N SER A 287 32.99 -20.20 -1.18
CA SER A 287 33.73 -21.30 -1.81
C SER A 287 34.79 -20.81 -2.81
N ARG A 288 35.89 -21.58 -2.96
CA ARG A 288 36.97 -21.31 -3.93
C ARG A 288 36.48 -21.20 -5.39
N TRP A 289 35.34 -21.79 -5.70
CA TRP A 289 34.70 -21.74 -7.02
C TRP A 289 33.96 -20.44 -7.32
N THR A 290 33.91 -19.49 -6.38
CA THR A 290 33.22 -18.20 -6.59
C THR A 290 34.02 -17.30 -7.54
N PRO A 291 33.45 -16.89 -8.70
CA PRO A 291 34.19 -16.09 -9.68
C PRO A 291 34.52 -14.71 -9.12
N PHE A 292 35.75 -14.25 -9.41
CA PHE A 292 36.29 -12.96 -8.98
C PHE A 292 36.25 -12.71 -7.46
N ARG A 293 36.22 -13.77 -6.64
CA ARG A 293 36.13 -13.68 -5.17
C ARG A 293 37.15 -12.70 -4.59
N THR A 294 38.43 -12.84 -4.96
CA THR A 294 39.52 -12.01 -4.42
C THR A 294 39.35 -10.54 -4.80
N SER A 295 38.94 -10.25 -6.04
CA SER A 295 38.69 -8.87 -6.51
C SER A 295 37.49 -8.25 -5.80
N ARG A 296 36.39 -9.00 -5.68
CA ARG A 296 35.17 -8.56 -5.00
C ARG A 296 35.39 -8.37 -3.50
N LEU A 297 36.18 -9.24 -2.87
CA LEU A 297 36.55 -9.13 -1.47
C LEU A 297 37.42 -7.90 -1.23
N ARG A 298 38.46 -7.67 -2.06
CA ARG A 298 39.31 -6.47 -1.98
C ARG A 298 38.48 -5.19 -2.13
N LYS A 299 37.54 -5.16 -3.10
CA LYS A 299 36.63 -4.02 -3.29
C LYS A 299 35.71 -3.80 -2.07
N ALA A 300 35.17 -4.88 -1.51
CA ALA A 300 34.31 -4.80 -0.33
C ALA A 300 35.06 -4.32 0.92
N LEU A 301 36.30 -4.80 1.14
CA LEU A 301 37.18 -4.36 2.22
C LEU A 301 37.57 -2.88 2.10
N HIS A 302 37.84 -2.42 0.87
CA HIS A 302 38.17 -1.02 0.66
C HIS A 302 36.95 -0.11 0.90
N ALA A 303 35.77 -0.52 0.43
CA ALA A 303 34.52 0.22 0.59
C ALA A 303 33.98 0.24 2.03
N SER A 304 34.33 -0.75 2.86
CA SER A 304 33.93 -0.79 4.27
C SER A 304 34.83 0.04 5.19
N HIS A 305 35.99 0.49 4.71
CA HIS A 305 36.95 1.29 5.46
C HIS A 305 37.52 0.60 6.73
N VAL A 306 37.40 -0.72 6.83
CA VAL A 306 37.83 -1.54 7.98
C VAL A 306 39.33 -1.50 8.28
N ALA A 307 40.15 -1.00 7.35
CA ALA A 307 41.58 -0.80 7.56
C ALA A 307 41.89 0.39 8.48
N HIS A 308 41.01 1.40 8.52
CA HIS A 308 41.23 2.65 9.26
C HIS A 308 40.21 2.87 10.38
N ASP A 309 39.13 2.09 10.41
CA ASP A 309 38.08 2.14 11.44
C ASP A 309 38.02 0.81 12.21
N THR A 310 38.39 0.85 13.49
CA THR A 310 38.43 -0.31 14.38
C THR A 310 37.03 -0.84 14.70
N ALA A 311 36.04 0.03 14.87
CA ALA A 311 34.67 -0.38 15.17
C ALA A 311 34.04 -1.15 13.99
N GLN A 312 34.31 -0.71 12.76
CA GLN A 312 33.88 -1.40 11.54
C GLN A 312 34.58 -2.76 11.37
N ARG A 313 35.87 -2.82 11.68
CA ARG A 313 36.65 -4.08 11.66
C ARG A 313 36.09 -5.10 12.64
N ASP A 314 35.82 -4.69 13.86
CA ASP A 314 35.33 -5.58 14.92
C ASP A 314 33.92 -6.09 14.63
N ARG A 315 33.06 -5.26 14.01
CA ARG A 315 31.75 -5.70 13.49
C ARG A 315 31.91 -6.74 12.39
N MET A 316 32.77 -6.47 11.39
CA MET A 316 33.03 -7.41 10.29
C MET A 316 33.52 -8.77 10.80
N LEU A 317 34.43 -8.77 11.79
CA LEU A 317 35.00 -10.00 12.36
C LEU A 317 33.96 -10.77 13.19
N ARG A 318 33.08 -10.09 13.93
CA ARG A 318 31.95 -10.75 14.61
C ARG A 318 31.02 -11.45 13.64
N GLU A 319 30.64 -10.76 12.57
CA GLU A 319 29.80 -11.31 11.51
C GLU A 319 30.48 -12.49 10.80
N LEU A 320 31.79 -12.40 10.56
CA LEU A 320 32.56 -13.52 10.04
C LEU A 320 32.54 -14.73 11.00
N GLY A 321 32.71 -14.51 12.31
CA GLY A 321 32.62 -15.55 13.32
C GLY A 321 31.25 -16.23 13.35
N VAL A 322 30.17 -15.44 13.29
CA VAL A 322 28.80 -15.96 13.19
C VAL A 322 28.64 -16.85 11.97
N LEU A 323 29.09 -16.39 10.80
CA LEU A 323 28.97 -17.15 9.56
C LEU A 323 29.83 -18.42 9.55
N GLN A 324 31.01 -18.41 10.19
CA GLN A 324 31.87 -19.60 10.32
C GLN A 324 31.25 -20.66 11.24
N HIS A 325 30.58 -20.23 12.31
CA HIS A 325 29.98 -21.12 13.30
C HIS A 325 28.50 -21.43 13.06
N ALA A 326 27.88 -20.88 12.02
CA ALA A 326 26.47 -21.06 11.69
C ALA A 326 26.06 -22.54 11.55
N LYS A 327 26.94 -23.38 10.99
CA LYS A 327 26.68 -24.82 10.88
C LYS A 327 26.60 -25.51 12.24
N LYS A 328 27.49 -25.14 13.17
CA LYS A 328 27.51 -25.67 14.54
C LYS A 328 26.28 -25.22 15.33
N LEU A 329 25.79 -24.01 15.07
CA LEU A 329 24.54 -23.52 15.65
C LEU A 329 23.33 -24.33 15.17
N ALA A 330 23.28 -24.70 13.87
CA ALA A 330 22.22 -25.54 13.32
C ALA A 330 22.20 -26.97 13.89
N GLU A 331 23.35 -27.48 14.33
CA GLU A 331 23.50 -28.79 14.97
C GLU A 331 23.20 -28.77 16.48
N THR A 332 23.07 -27.58 17.08
CA THR A 332 22.79 -27.44 18.51
C THR A 332 21.31 -27.64 18.76
N ASN A 333 20.95 -28.71 19.49
CA ASN A 333 19.56 -28.99 19.83
C ASN A 333 19.05 -27.95 20.84
N GLN A 334 18.11 -27.10 20.40
CA GLN A 334 17.51 -26.08 21.27
C GLN A 334 16.28 -26.67 21.96
N PRO A 335 16.11 -26.47 23.28
CA PRO A 335 14.91 -26.93 23.97
C PRO A 335 13.67 -26.25 23.39
N SER A 336 12.61 -27.03 23.16
CA SER A 336 11.33 -26.53 22.68
C SER A 336 10.79 -25.47 23.63
N PRO A 337 10.39 -24.28 23.13
CA PRO A 337 9.66 -23.30 23.92
C PRO A 337 8.14 -23.63 24.05
N TRP A 338 7.72 -24.80 23.55
CA TRP A 338 6.36 -25.34 23.61
C TRP A 338 6.34 -26.64 24.39
#